data_AF-A0A956BQ66-F1
#
_entry.id   AF-A0A956BQ66-F1
#
_cell.length_a   1.000
_cell.length_b   1.000
_cell.length_c   1.000
_cell.angle_alpha   90.00
_cell.angle_beta   90.00
_cell.angle_gamma   90.00
#
_symmetry.space_group_name_H-M   'P 1'
#
loop_
_entity.id
_entity.type
_entity.pdbx_description
1 polymer ?
#
loop_
_entity_poly.entity_id
_entity_poly.type
_entity_poly.pdbx_seq_one_letter_code
_entity_poly.pdbx_strand_id
1 'polypeptide(L)'
;TRQLGAARANASRARVDRHVRIEEAAFDAVEPPDRPGLVVLNPPYGDRLAGTEKTYRHVAAVLEQRWEGWRYGVLLPDGRLGRFMPGEVDTEIRFTHGGKRVWLARGRVS
;
A
#
# COMPACT_ATOMS: atom_id res chain seq x y z
N THR A 1 15.42 -7.13 -8.60
CA THR A 1 15.81 -7.71 -7.27
C THR A 1 15.29 -9.13 -7.01
N ARG A 2 15.76 -9.81 -5.93
CA ARG A 2 15.22 -11.12 -5.45
C ARG A 2 13.69 -11.10 -5.23
N GLN A 3 13.15 -9.98 -4.75
CA GLN A 3 11.72 -9.82 -4.50
C GLN A 3 10.90 -9.82 -5.79
N LEU A 4 11.37 -9.15 -6.85
CA LEU A 4 10.71 -9.16 -8.15
C LEU A 4 10.75 -10.53 -8.82
N GLY A 5 11.87 -11.26 -8.69
CA GLY A 5 11.96 -12.64 -9.17
C GLY A 5 10.91 -13.54 -8.51
N ALA A 6 10.74 -13.43 -7.19
CA ALA A 6 9.72 -14.15 -6.46
C ALA A 6 8.29 -13.74 -6.88
N ALA A 7 8.03 -12.45 -7.08
CA ALA A 7 6.74 -11.94 -7.53
C ALA A 7 6.36 -12.47 -8.92
N ARG A 8 7.28 -12.44 -9.89
CA ARG A 8 7.08 -13.00 -11.24
C ARG A 8 6.81 -14.51 -11.20
N ALA A 9 7.59 -15.24 -10.40
CA ALA A 9 7.39 -16.68 -10.23
C ALA A 9 6.03 -17.01 -9.59
N ASN A 10 5.59 -16.21 -8.59
CA ASN A 10 4.26 -16.34 -8.00
C ASN A 10 3.14 -16.09 -9.02
N ALA A 11 3.22 -15.01 -9.80
CA ALA A 11 2.24 -14.68 -10.81
C ALA A 11 2.12 -15.79 -11.87
N SER A 12 3.26 -16.34 -12.32
CA SER A 12 3.31 -17.46 -13.26
C SER A 12 2.68 -18.72 -12.68
N ARG A 13 3.01 -19.10 -11.43
CA ARG A 13 2.39 -20.26 -10.76
C ARG A 13 0.86 -20.10 -10.62
N ALA A 14 0.41 -18.89 -10.36
CA ALA A 14 -1.01 -18.56 -10.27
C ALA A 14 -1.70 -18.38 -11.64
N ARG A 15 -0.96 -18.43 -12.76
CA ARG A 15 -1.45 -18.25 -14.14
C ARG A 15 -2.12 -16.89 -14.39
N VAL A 16 -1.64 -15.85 -13.72
CA VAL A 16 -2.14 -14.46 -13.85
C VAL A 16 -1.08 -13.52 -14.45
N ASP A 17 0.05 -14.07 -14.89
CA ASP A 17 1.20 -13.32 -15.43
C ASP A 17 0.83 -12.41 -16.60
N ARG A 18 -0.10 -12.81 -17.47
CA ARG A 18 -0.62 -11.98 -18.55
C ARG A 18 -1.52 -10.82 -18.12
N HIS A 19 -1.93 -10.79 -16.85
CA HIS A 19 -2.84 -9.78 -16.28
C HIS A 19 -2.15 -8.81 -15.33
N VAL A 20 -0.85 -8.99 -15.05
CA VAL A 20 -0.11 -8.15 -14.10
C VAL A 20 1.15 -7.58 -14.73
N ARG A 21 1.38 -6.29 -14.53
CA ARG A 21 2.68 -5.66 -14.79
C ARG A 21 3.47 -5.65 -13.49
N ILE A 22 4.69 -6.19 -13.54
CA ILE A 22 5.61 -6.22 -12.41
C ILE A 22 6.87 -5.45 -12.82
N GLU A 23 7.25 -4.45 -12.04
CA GLU A 23 8.39 -3.58 -12.31
C GLU A 23 9.15 -3.20 -11.03
N GLU A 24 10.41 -2.81 -11.20
CA GLU A 24 11.22 -2.22 -10.12
C GLU A 24 11.05 -0.70 -10.19
N ALA A 25 10.51 -0.10 -9.14
CA ALA A 25 10.33 1.34 -9.05
C ALA A 25 10.45 1.82 -7.61
N ALA A 26 10.93 3.05 -7.43
CA ALA A 26 10.74 3.77 -6.18
C ALA A 26 9.27 4.16 -6.07
N PHE A 27 8.67 3.99 -4.89
CA PHE A 27 7.23 4.21 -4.68
C PHE A 27 6.79 5.64 -5.07
N ASP A 28 7.59 6.63 -4.72
CA ASP A 28 7.37 8.05 -5.02
C ASP A 28 7.70 8.45 -6.47
N ALA A 29 8.16 7.51 -7.29
CA ALA A 29 8.37 7.70 -8.73
C ALA A 29 7.25 7.06 -9.58
N VAL A 30 6.29 6.37 -8.96
CA VAL A 30 5.17 5.74 -9.67
C VAL A 30 4.07 6.76 -9.91
N GLU A 31 3.69 6.94 -11.17
CA GLU A 31 2.54 7.75 -11.58
C GLU A 31 1.27 6.90 -11.64
N PRO A 32 0.10 7.44 -11.25
CA PRO A 32 -1.16 6.74 -11.43
C PRO A 32 -1.49 6.55 -12.93
N PRO A 33 -2.17 5.45 -13.29
CA PRO A 33 -2.81 5.31 -14.59
C PRO A 33 -3.85 6.40 -14.89
N ASP A 34 -4.22 6.56 -16.18
CA ASP A 34 -5.11 7.61 -16.69
C ASP A 34 -6.49 7.73 -16.00
N ARG A 35 -6.99 6.66 -15.38
CA ARG A 35 -8.31 6.64 -14.73
C ARG A 35 -8.20 6.22 -13.27
N PRO A 36 -8.85 6.94 -12.35
CA PRO A 36 -8.87 6.56 -10.95
C PRO A 36 -9.39 5.14 -10.71
N GLY A 37 -8.65 4.40 -9.90
CA GLY A 37 -8.96 3.03 -9.53
C GLY A 37 -8.82 2.78 -8.03
N LEU A 38 -8.00 1.81 -7.68
CA LEU A 38 -7.65 1.45 -6.31
C LEU A 38 -6.13 1.25 -6.21
N VAL A 39 -5.50 1.92 -5.25
CA VAL A 39 -4.12 1.63 -4.84
C VAL A 39 -4.13 0.86 -3.52
N VAL A 40 -3.41 -0.26 -3.46
CA VAL A 40 -3.30 -1.08 -2.24
C VAL A 40 -1.84 -1.19 -1.85
N LEU A 41 -1.53 -0.85 -0.60
CA LEU A 41 -0.18 -0.89 -0.07
C LEU A 41 -0.12 -1.80 1.16
N ASN A 42 0.92 -2.62 1.18
CA ASN A 42 1.37 -3.35 2.35
C ASN A 42 2.75 -2.81 2.76
N PRO A 43 2.85 -1.59 3.34
CA PRO A 43 4.13 -1.06 3.78
C PRO A 43 4.78 -1.97 4.81
N PRO A 44 6.11 -1.90 4.96
CA PRO A 44 6.81 -2.71 5.94
C PRO A 44 6.24 -2.49 7.35
N TYR A 45 5.80 -3.58 7.98
CA TYR A 45 5.47 -3.63 9.40
C TYR A 45 6.10 -4.86 10.06
N GLY A 46 6.38 -4.73 11.35
CA GLY A 46 6.92 -5.81 12.18
C GLY A 46 8.44 -5.76 12.39
N ASP A 47 8.99 -6.78 13.05
CA ASP A 47 10.28 -6.63 13.76
C ASP A 47 11.50 -6.76 12.87
N ARG A 48 11.33 -7.29 11.65
CA ARG A 48 12.43 -7.53 10.70
C ARG A 48 12.76 -6.30 9.85
N LEU A 49 11.75 -5.48 9.55
CA LEU A 49 11.79 -4.23 8.80
C LEU A 49 10.59 -3.41 9.27
N ALA A 50 10.75 -2.66 10.36
CA ALA A 50 9.68 -1.85 10.92
C ALA A 50 9.56 -0.54 10.13
N GLY A 51 8.45 -0.34 9.45
CA GLY A 51 8.06 1.00 8.99
C GLY A 51 7.91 1.92 10.20
N THR A 52 8.48 3.11 10.11
CA THR A 52 8.34 4.15 11.14
C THR A 52 7.16 5.03 10.81
N GLU A 53 6.73 5.89 11.75
CA GLU A 53 5.74 6.92 11.45
C GLU A 53 6.12 7.75 10.20
N LYS A 54 7.41 8.02 9.99
CA LYS A 54 7.94 8.70 8.79
C LYS A 54 7.58 7.96 7.51
N THR A 55 7.61 6.63 7.51
CA THR A 55 7.21 5.81 6.36
C THR A 55 5.75 6.06 6.00
N TYR A 56 4.85 6.05 6.98
CA TYR A 56 3.41 6.25 6.74
C TYR A 56 3.07 7.70 6.35
N ARG A 57 3.77 8.69 6.93
CA ARG A 57 3.64 10.09 6.49
C ARG A 57 4.13 10.29 5.04
N HIS A 58 5.22 9.63 4.65
CA HIS A 58 5.69 9.67 3.27
C HIS A 58 4.70 9.00 2.31
N VAL A 59 4.13 7.85 2.69
CA VAL A 59 3.05 7.21 1.91
C VAL A 59 1.86 8.16 1.72
N ALA A 60 1.39 8.79 2.79
CA ALA A 60 0.30 9.76 2.71
C ALA A 60 0.61 10.92 1.76
N ALA A 61 1.79 11.53 1.92
CA ALA A 61 2.20 12.67 1.10
C ALA A 61 2.25 12.32 -0.39
N VAL A 62 2.76 11.14 -0.77
CA VAL A 62 2.78 10.70 -2.17
C VAL A 62 1.36 10.47 -2.69
N LEU A 63 0.48 9.85 -1.89
CA LEU A 63 -0.92 9.65 -2.27
C LEU A 63 -1.63 10.99 -2.51
N GLU A 64 -1.48 11.94 -1.59
CA GLU A 64 -2.08 13.26 -1.69
C GLU A 64 -1.54 14.08 -2.87
N GLN A 65 -0.23 14.01 -3.14
CA GLN A 65 0.39 14.78 -4.21
C GLN A 65 0.12 14.24 -5.62
N ARG A 66 -0.12 12.93 -5.77
CA ARG A 66 -0.12 12.29 -7.10
C ARG A 66 -1.34 11.45 -7.41
N TRP A 67 -2.09 10.99 -6.41
CA TRP A 67 -3.15 9.99 -6.60
C TRP A 67 -4.56 10.59 -6.45
N GLU A 68 -4.76 11.84 -6.84
CA GLU A 68 -6.04 12.54 -6.76
C GLU A 68 -7.19 11.72 -7.36
N GLY A 69 -8.32 11.62 -6.64
CA GLY A 69 -9.49 10.86 -7.05
C GLY A 69 -9.39 9.34 -6.88
N TRP A 70 -8.23 8.78 -6.52
CA TRP A 70 -8.07 7.35 -6.30
C TRP A 70 -8.63 6.91 -4.94
N ARG A 71 -9.17 5.69 -4.89
CA ARG A 71 -9.39 4.99 -3.62
C ARG A 71 -8.08 4.35 -3.18
N TYR A 72 -7.87 4.26 -1.87
CA TYR A 72 -6.71 3.54 -1.33
C TYR A 72 -7.09 2.54 -0.24
N GLY A 73 -6.23 1.54 -0.08
CA GLY A 73 -6.20 0.62 1.06
C GLY A 73 -4.75 0.47 1.54
N VAL A 74 -4.42 0.97 2.74
CA VAL A 74 -3.06 0.92 3.29
C VAL A 74 -3.06 0.12 4.59
N LEU A 75 -2.22 -0.91 4.68
CA LEU A 75 -2.04 -1.64 5.92
C LEU A 75 -1.22 -0.84 6.92
N LEU A 76 -1.74 -0.71 8.14
CA LEU A 76 -1.13 0.03 9.24
C LEU A 76 -0.88 -0.88 10.45
N PRO A 77 0.26 -0.76 11.13
CA PRO A 77 0.57 -1.49 12.37
C PRO A 77 -0.13 -0.91 13.60
N ASP A 78 -0.72 0.28 13.50
CA ASP A 78 -1.53 0.96 14.52
C ASP A 78 -2.58 1.81 13.80
N GLY A 79 -3.85 1.68 14.19
CA GLY A 79 -4.96 2.47 13.64
C GLY A 79 -4.79 3.98 13.81
N ARG A 80 -4.02 4.44 14.82
CA ARG A 80 -3.72 5.87 15.01
C ARG A 80 -2.96 6.50 13.85
N LEU A 81 -2.26 5.70 13.04
CA LEU A 81 -1.55 6.17 11.85
C LEU A 81 -2.52 6.57 10.72
N GLY A 82 -3.79 6.16 10.80
CA GLY A 82 -4.83 6.56 9.85
C GLY A 82 -5.01 8.08 9.77
N ARG A 83 -4.70 8.81 10.85
CA ARG A 83 -4.74 10.29 10.91
C ARG A 83 -3.85 10.99 9.87
N PHE A 84 -2.87 10.29 9.32
CA PHE A 84 -1.98 10.84 8.30
C PHE A 84 -2.50 10.59 6.89
N MET A 85 -3.38 9.61 6.70
CA MET A 85 -3.85 9.25 5.36
C MET A 85 -4.80 10.34 4.81
N PRO A 86 -4.82 10.57 3.49
CA PRO A 86 -5.59 11.65 2.89
C PRO A 86 -7.10 11.37 2.90
N GLY A 87 -7.90 12.44 2.99
CA GLY A 87 -9.36 12.39 2.92
C GLY A 87 -10.02 11.82 4.18
N GLU A 88 -11.30 11.45 4.06
CA GLU A 88 -12.02 10.74 5.11
C GLU A 88 -11.54 9.29 5.18
N VAL A 89 -11.01 8.89 6.34
CA VAL A 89 -10.32 7.62 6.54
C VAL A 89 -11.11 6.72 7.47
N ASP A 90 -11.42 5.51 7.01
CA ASP A 90 -11.95 4.42 7.81
C ASP A 90 -10.83 3.44 8.20
N THR A 91 -10.80 3.03 9.47
CA THR A 91 -9.86 2.01 10.01
C THR A 91 -10.58 0.90 10.78
N GLU A 92 -11.87 0.70 10.57
CA GLU A 92 -12.66 -0.33 11.25
C GLU A 92 -12.17 -1.76 10.96
N ILE A 93 -11.68 -2.01 9.74
CA ILE A 93 -11.14 -3.31 9.36
C ILE A 93 -9.80 -3.52 10.04
N ARG A 94 -9.77 -4.48 10.97
CA ARG A 94 -8.56 -4.94 11.66
C ARG A 94 -8.52 -6.45 11.73
N PHE A 95 -7.34 -7.02 11.51
CA PHE A 95 -7.14 -8.47 11.50
C PHE A 95 -5.74 -8.83 12.00
N THR A 96 -5.51 -10.13 12.22
CA THR A 96 -4.20 -10.66 12.61
C THR A 96 -3.43 -11.11 11.37
N HIS A 97 -2.23 -10.60 11.17
CA HIS A 97 -1.31 -11.04 10.11
C HIS A 97 0.06 -11.33 10.72
N GLY A 98 0.51 -12.60 10.63
CA GLY A 98 1.80 -13.02 11.20
C GLY A 98 1.88 -12.84 12.73
N GLY A 99 0.77 -13.04 13.45
CA GLY A 99 0.69 -12.86 14.91
C GLY A 99 0.54 -11.42 15.38
N LYS A 100 0.48 -10.45 14.46
CA LYS A 100 0.35 -9.02 14.77
C LYS A 100 -1.01 -8.50 14.37
N ARG A 101 -1.55 -7.58 15.16
CA ARG A 101 -2.74 -6.83 14.79
C ARG A 101 -2.36 -5.79 13.74
N VAL A 102 -3.13 -5.75 12.66
CA VAL A 102 -2.95 -4.82 11.54
C VAL A 102 -4.32 -4.21 11.22
N TRP A 103 -4.32 -2.93 10.86
CA TRP A 103 -5.48 -2.17 10.43
C TRP A 103 -5.40 -1.92 8.93
N LEU A 104 -6.53 -1.90 8.24
CA LEU A 104 -6.63 -1.43 6.87
C LEU A 104 -7.22 -0.02 6.90
N ALA A 105 -6.40 0.99 6.61
CA ALA A 105 -6.89 2.34 6.35
C ALA A 105 -7.46 2.42 4.94
N ARG A 106 -8.73 2.82 4.83
CA ARG A 106 -9.46 2.97 3.58
C ARG A 106 -9.94 4.40 3.44
N GLY A 107 -9.75 4.97 2.27
CA GLY A 107 -10.24 6.31 1.97
C GLY A 107 -10.18 6.61 0.49
N ARG A 108 -10.46 7.87 0.16
CA ARG A 108 -10.34 8.43 -1.18
C ARG A 108 -9.44 9.67 -1.09
N VAL A 109 -8.51 9.78 -2.02
CA VAL A 109 -7.72 11.01 -2.17
C VAL A 109 -8.65 12.07 -2.79
N SER A 110 -8.78 13.20 -2.09
CA SER A 110 -9.62 14.35 -2.45
C SER A 110 -8.78 15.55 -2.81
#